data_AF-A0A263DX30-F1
#
_entry.id   AF-A0A263DX30-F1
#
_cell.length_a   1.000
_cell.length_b   1.000
_cell.length_c   1.000
_cell.angle_alpha   90.00
_cell.angle_beta   90.00
_cell.angle_gamma   90.00
#
_symmetry.space_group_name_H-M   'P 1'
#
loop_
_entity.id
_entity.type
_entity.pdbx_description
1 polymer ?
#
loop_
_entity_poly.entity_id
_entity_poly.type
_entity_poly.pdbx_seq_one_letter_code
_entity_poly.pdbx_strand_id
1 'polypeptide(L)' 'MGWDLALLGLSLYLIAGVDRPDDPDAFARTAPAQQFIRAVSGRWAEASVQAGTPEEDATAAGNRTTAFYLGEEPA' A
#
# COMPACT_ATOMS: atom_id res chain seq x y z
N MET A 1 0.15 -1.68 -6.15
CA MET A 1 -0.57 -0.90 -5.10
C MET A 1 -2.08 -0.98 -5.22
N GLY A 2 -2.72 -0.38 -6.24
CA GLY A 2 -4.20 -0.37 -6.34
C GLY A 2 -4.83 -1.77 -6.44
N TRP A 3 -4.18 -2.69 -7.16
CA TRP A 3 -4.61 -4.08 -7.28
C TRP A 3 -4.44 -4.86 -5.96
N ASP A 4 -3.35 -4.61 -5.21
CA ASP A 4 -3.10 -5.27 -3.92
C ASP A 4 -4.17 -4.91 -2.88
N LEU A 5 -4.59 -3.64 -2.85
CA LEU A 5 -5.66 -3.18 -1.97
C LEU A 5 -7.04 -3.75 -2.39
N ALA A 6 -7.29 -3.88 -3.70
CA ALA A 6 -8.51 -4.52 -4.19
C ALA A 6 -8.57 -6.01 -3.81
N LEU A 7 -7.45 -6.73 -3.90
CA LEU A 7 -7.35 -8.13 -3.48
C LEU A 7 -7.48 -8.28 -1.96
N LEU A 8 -6.94 -7.35 -1.18
CA LEU A 8 -7.15 -7.30 0.27
C LEU A 8 -8.65 -7.11 0.59
N GLY A 9 -9.32 -6.14 -0.04
CA GLY A 9 -10.77 -5.95 0.10
C GLY A 9 -11.57 -7.20 -0.25
N LEU A 10 -11.23 -7.85 -1.37
CA LEU A 10 -11.85 -9.13 -1.74
C LEU A 10 -11.63 -10.22 -0.69
N SER A 11 -10.44 -10.32 -0.10
CA SER A 11 -10.17 -11.31 0.94
C SER A 11 -11.00 -11.06 2.21
N LEU A 12 -11.16 -9.79 2.61
CA LEU A 12 -12.01 -9.40 3.73
C LEU A 12 -13.49 -9.71 3.45
N TYR A 13 -13.93 -9.50 2.22
CA TYR A 13 -15.28 -9.85 1.78
C TYR A 13 -15.54 -11.35 1.91
N LEU A 14 -14.62 -12.18 1.44
CA LEU A 14 -14.76 -13.63 1.49
C LEU A 14 -14.73 -14.19 2.92
N ILE A 15 -13.98 -13.56 3.83
CA ILE A 15 -13.82 -14.03 5.23
C ILE A 15 -14.96 -13.53 6.13
N ALA A 16 -15.32 -12.25 6.03
CA ALA A 16 -16.19 -11.57 6.98
C ALA A 16 -17.49 -11.04 6.37
N GLY A 17 -17.68 -11.13 5.04
CA GLY A 17 -18.81 -10.56 4.33
C GLY A 17 -18.77 -9.04 4.18
N VAL A 18 -17.61 -8.41 4.45
CA VAL A 18 -17.41 -6.96 4.40
C VAL A 18 -16.58 -6.60 3.17
N ASP A 19 -17.13 -5.83 2.22
CA ASP A 19 -16.48 -5.57 0.92
C ASP A 19 -15.30 -4.59 1.01
N ARG A 20 -15.44 -3.57 1.87
CA ARG A 20 -14.45 -2.54 2.17
C ARG A 20 -14.75 -1.89 3.53
N PRO A 21 -13.77 -1.24 4.15
CA PRO A 21 -14.04 -0.39 5.32
C PRO A 21 -14.99 0.75 4.96
N ASP A 22 -15.96 1.04 5.83
CA ASP A 22 -16.90 2.16 5.66
C ASP A 22 -16.17 3.52 5.58
N ASP A 23 -15.07 3.65 6.35
CA ASP A 23 -14.18 4.79 6.35
C ASP A 23 -12.75 4.34 5.94
N PRO A 24 -12.34 4.62 4.69
CA PRO A 24 -11.01 4.32 4.19
C PRO A 24 -9.88 4.98 5.00
N ASP A 25 -10.10 6.19 5.51
CA ASP A 25 -9.09 6.91 6.28
C ASP A 25 -8.95 6.30 7.68
N ALA A 26 -10.06 5.89 8.31
CA ALA A 26 -10.00 5.16 9.57
C ALA A 26 -9.29 3.81 9.41
N PHE A 27 -9.52 3.11 8.30
CA PHE A 27 -8.80 1.88 7.99
C PHE A 27 -7.30 2.11 7.80
N ALA A 28 -6.91 3.12 7.03
CA ALA A 28 -5.50 3.47 6.79
C ALA A 28 -4.76 3.85 8.10
N ARG A 29 -5.48 4.31 9.12
CA ARG A 29 -4.94 4.58 10.46
C ARG A 29 -4.72 3.33 11.32
N THR A 30 -5.21 2.16 10.93
CA THR A 30 -4.99 0.91 11.68
C THR A 30 -3.56 0.39 11.49
N ALA A 31 -2.95 -0.14 12.54
CA ALA A 31 -1.59 -0.68 12.47
C ALA A 31 -1.42 -1.78 11.39
N PRO A 32 -2.37 -2.74 11.22
CA PRO A 32 -2.27 -3.75 10.16
C PRO A 32 -2.32 -3.15 8.75
N ALA A 33 -3.19 -2.17 8.50
CA ALA A 33 -3.27 -1.52 7.19
C ALA A 33 -1.98 -0.74 6.88
N GLN A 34 -1.45 0.00 7.86
CA GLN A 34 -0.19 0.71 7.70
C GLN A 34 0.98 -0.22 7.39
N GLN A 35 1.07 -1.34 8.12
CA GLN A 35 2.10 -2.35 7.87
C GLN A 35 1.98 -2.94 6.47
N PHE A 36 0.75 -3.28 6.05
CA PHE A 36 0.50 -3.82 4.72
C PHE A 36 0.90 -2.83 3.62
N ILE A 37 0.48 -1.56 3.74
CA ILE A 37 0.78 -0.51 2.76
C ILE A 37 2.30 -0.29 2.64
N ARG A 38 3.01 -0.14 3.77
CA ARG A 38 4.47 0.02 3.77
C ARG A 38 5.19 -1.18 3.12
N ALA A 39 4.77 -2.40 3.47
CA ALA A 39 5.37 -3.61 2.91
C ALA A 39 5.16 -3.74 1.41
N VAL A 40 3.93 -3.52 0.93
CA VAL A 40 3.60 -3.63 -0.50
C VAL A 40 4.26 -2.52 -1.31
N SER A 41 4.30 -1.28 -0.80
CA SER A 41 5.06 -0.18 -1.43
C SER A 41 6.53 -0.53 -1.61
N GLY A 42 7.18 -1.08 -0.57
CA GLY A 42 8.58 -1.51 -0.64
C GLY A 42 8.80 -2.58 -1.70
N ARG A 43 7.92 -3.59 -1.76
CA ARG A 43 8.00 -4.65 -2.79
C ARG A 43 7.81 -4.13 -4.21
N TRP A 44 6.97 -3.12 -4.40
CA TRP A 44 6.84 -2.46 -5.70
C TRP A 44 8.06 -1.62 -6.06
N ALA A 45 8.71 -0.97 -5.09
CA ALA A 45 9.99 -0.31 -5.30
C ALA A 45 11.07 -1.33 -5.71
N GLU A 46 11.20 -2.44 -4.98
CA GLU A 46 12.11 -3.55 -5.32
C GLU A 46 11.83 -4.09 -6.74
N ALA A 47 10.56 -4.33 -7.08
CA ALA A 47 10.17 -4.78 -8.41
C ALA A 47 10.52 -3.75 -9.51
N SER A 48 10.39 -2.44 -9.21
CA SER A 48 10.78 -1.37 -10.13
C SER A 48 12.30 -1.37 -10.38
N VAL A 49 13.10 -1.61 -9.34
CA VAL A 49 14.56 -1.76 -9.48
C VAL A 49 14.89 -2.95 -10.36
N GLN A 50 14.26 -4.11 -10.14
CA GLN A 50 14.45 -5.29 -10.99
C GLN A 50 14.01 -5.04 -12.45
N ALA A 51 13.05 -4.14 -12.67
CA ALA A 51 12.62 -3.71 -14.00
C ALA A 51 13.54 -2.64 -14.64
N GLY A 52 14.60 -2.19 -13.94
CA GLY A 52 15.62 -1.29 -14.45
C GLY A 52 15.51 0.17 -14.02
N THR A 53 14.61 0.52 -13.09
CA THR A 53 14.58 1.85 -12.49
C THR A 53 15.79 2.05 -11.56
N PRO A 54 16.46 3.21 -11.56
CA PRO A 54 17.48 3.53 -10.55
C PRO A 54 16.94 3.35 -9.12
N GLU A 55 17.77 2.83 -8.22
CA GLU A 55 17.37 2.51 -6.84
C GLU A 55 16.83 3.72 -6.07
N GLU A 56 17.47 4.87 -6.21
CA GLU A 56 17.03 6.12 -5.57
C GLU A 56 15.64 6.55 -6.09
N ASP A 57 15.41 6.48 -7.40
CA ASP A 57 14.14 6.85 -8.03
C ASP A 57 13.01 5.90 -7.61
N ALA A 58 13.30 4.59 -7.57
CA ALA A 58 12.35 3.56 -7.14
C ALA A 58 11.99 3.71 -5.66
N THR A 59 12.99 3.98 -4.80
CA THR A 59 12.79 4.22 -3.37
C THR A 59 11.95 5.47 -3.14
N ALA A 60 12.28 6.57 -3.82
CA ALA A 60 11.52 7.81 -3.72
C ALA A 60 10.07 7.65 -4.21
N ALA A 61 9.84 6.85 -5.26
CA ALA A 61 8.50 6.50 -5.71
C ALA A 61 7.74 5.65 -4.68
N GLY A 62 8.40 4.68 -4.06
CA GLY A 62 7.85 3.88 -2.96
C GLY A 62 7.45 4.74 -1.75
N ASN A 63 8.28 5.70 -1.35
CA ASN A 63 8.01 6.62 -0.24
C ASN A 63 6.81 7.52 -0.55
N ARG A 64 6.77 8.16 -1.73
CA ARG A 64 5.63 8.98 -2.16
C ARG A 64 4.33 8.19 -2.21
N THR A 65 4.39 6.95 -2.68
CA THR A 65 3.21 6.08 -2.76
C THR A 65 2.72 5.67 -1.39
N THR A 66 3.64 5.34 -0.47
CA THR A 66 3.31 5.07 0.94
C THR A 66 2.65 6.29 1.59
N ALA A 67 3.25 7.46 1.45
CA ALA A 67 2.73 8.73 1.96
C ALA A 67 1.32 9.02 1.44
N PHE A 68 1.08 8.82 0.13
CA PHE A 68 -0.25 8.99 -0.47
C PHE A 68 -1.31 8.11 0.19
N TYR A 69 -1.02 6.81 0.40
CA TYR A 69 -2.01 5.88 0.97
C TYR A 69 -2.17 6.00 2.49
N LEU A 70 -1.19 6.58 3.19
CA LEU A 70 -1.25 6.77 4.65
C LEU A 70 -1.69 8.18 5.06
N GLY A 71 -1.78 9.12 4.11
CA GLY A 71 -2.01 10.54 4.43
C GLY A 71 -0.86 11.15 5.22
N GLU A 72 0.37 10.68 4.98
CA GLU A 72 1.60 11.12 5.64
C GLU A 72 2.46 11.96 4.67
N GLU A 73 3.48 12.67 5.18
CA GLU A 73 4.50 13.25 4.31
C GLU A 73 5.50 12.17 3.82
N PRO A 74 6.00 12.25 2.58
CA PRO A 74 7.04 11.34 2.10
C PRO A 74 8.33 11.47 2.92
N ALA A 75 8.90 10.32 3.31
CA ALA A 75 10.21 10.22 3.96
C ALA A 75 11.38 10.43 2.99
#